data_AF-A0A085M3V4-F1
#
_entry.id   AF-A0A085M3V4-F1
#
_cell.length_a   1.000
_cell.length_b   1.000
_cell.length_c   1.000
_cell.angle_alpha   90.00
_cell.angle_beta   90.00
_cell.angle_gamma   90.00
#
_symmetry.space_group_name_H-M   'P 1'
#
loop_
_entity.id
_entity.type
_entity.pdbx_description
1 polymer ?
#
loop_
_entity_poly.entity_id
_entity_poly.type
_entity_poly.pdbx_seq_one_letter_code
_entity_poly.pdbx_strand_id
1 'polypeptide(L)'
;MITKSYRANQNGWMTTEISSKWFFENRFVPEATARCNSVGLDRDCKILLILDNCPAHANVELVKSNVCTVRLRPSCTSPIQPPDNGILRSLKCKYCAIFMMRLLSASNSGRPVQEFLKTFNLRSMVLRMLGNLSRPRL
;
A
#
# COMPACT_ATOMS: atom_id res chain seq x y z
N MET A 1 -2.47 13.13 -5.88
CA MET A 1 -2.18 11.86 -5.16
C MET A 1 -2.99 11.92 -3.88
N ILE A 2 -3.72 10.87 -3.52
CA ILE A 2 -4.52 10.86 -2.28
C ILE A 2 -3.57 10.74 -1.07
N THR A 3 -3.78 11.55 -0.05
CA THR A 3 -2.92 11.59 1.14
C THR A 3 -3.12 10.35 2.01
N LYS A 4 -2.02 9.89 2.62
CA LYS A 4 -2.04 8.75 3.52
C LYS A 4 -2.53 9.18 4.92
N SER A 5 -3.42 8.41 5.52
CA SER A 5 -3.87 8.57 6.91
C SER A 5 -3.64 7.30 7.71
N TYR A 6 -3.22 7.44 8.97
CA TYR A 6 -3.09 6.31 9.90
C TYR A 6 -4.12 6.46 11.02
N ARG A 7 -4.79 5.35 11.38
CA ARG A 7 -5.70 5.28 12.53
C ARG A 7 -5.37 4.02 13.32
N ALA A 8 -5.23 4.17 14.64
CA ALA A 8 -5.03 3.04 15.53
C ALA A 8 -6.33 2.23 15.66
N ASN A 9 -6.20 0.90 15.70
CA ASN A 9 -7.28 -0.04 15.98
C ASN A 9 -6.73 -1.15 16.88
N GLN A 10 -7.50 -1.63 17.85
CA GLN A 10 -7.09 -2.66 18.80
C GLN A 10 -6.67 -3.95 18.10
N ASN A 11 -7.34 -4.30 17.01
CA ASN A 11 -7.04 -5.53 16.27
C ASN A 11 -5.97 -5.30 15.18
N GLY A 12 -5.51 -4.07 14.96
CA GLY A 12 -4.55 -3.74 13.89
C GLY A 12 -5.08 -3.87 12.46
N TRP A 13 -6.34 -4.27 12.27
CA TRP A 13 -6.99 -4.44 10.97
C TRP A 13 -7.85 -3.24 10.56
N MET A 14 -8.11 -3.12 9.26
CA MET A 14 -9.12 -2.23 8.72
C MET A 14 -10.51 -2.68 9.19
N THR A 15 -11.34 -1.76 9.68
CA THR A 15 -12.76 -2.03 10.01
C THR A 15 -13.68 -1.27 9.06
N THR A 16 -14.94 -1.71 8.99
CA THR A 16 -15.98 -1.03 8.19
C THR A 16 -16.17 0.42 8.59
N GLU A 17 -16.06 0.75 9.88
CA GLU A 17 -16.16 2.12 10.35
C GLU A 17 -14.97 2.97 9.86
N ILE A 18 -13.75 2.43 9.95
CA ILE A 18 -12.57 3.17 9.50
C ILE A 18 -12.59 3.37 7.98
N SER A 19 -12.97 2.34 7.22
CA SER A 19 -13.02 2.41 5.76
C SER A 19 -14.09 3.40 5.27
N SER A 20 -15.26 3.41 5.91
CA SER A 20 -16.35 4.35 5.60
C SER A 20 -15.92 5.80 5.85
N LYS A 21 -15.36 6.07 7.03
CA LYS A 21 -14.84 7.41 7.38
C LYS A 21 -13.73 7.86 6.43
N TRP A 22 -12.82 6.95 6.06
CA TRP A 22 -11.79 7.24 5.07
C TRP A 22 -12.39 7.58 3.70
N PHE A 23 -13.41 6.84 3.26
CA PHE A 23 -14.01 7.01 1.95
C PHE A 23 -14.84 8.29 1.84
N PHE A 24 -15.82 8.47 2.73
CA PHE A 24 -16.83 9.53 2.62
C PHE A 24 -16.38 10.88 3.18
N GLU A 25 -15.69 10.87 4.32
CA GLU A 25 -15.47 12.07 5.12
C GLU A 25 -14.05 12.61 4.97
N ASN A 26 -13.05 11.75 5.15
CA ASN A 26 -11.73 12.22 5.51
C ASN A 26 -10.76 12.29 4.33
N ARG A 27 -10.87 11.42 3.32
CA ARG A 27 -9.81 11.26 2.32
C ARG A 27 -10.33 11.07 0.90
N PHE A 28 -10.94 9.92 0.58
CA PHE A 28 -11.10 9.53 -0.83
C PHE A 28 -11.99 10.50 -1.63
N VAL A 29 -13.27 10.64 -1.26
CA VAL A 29 -14.22 11.49 -1.99
C VAL A 29 -13.77 12.97 -2.04
N PRO A 30 -13.38 13.61 -0.92
CA PRO A 30 -12.93 15.01 -0.95
C PRO A 30 -11.71 15.24 -1.83
N GLU A 31 -10.67 14.40 -1.69
CA GLU A 31 -9.41 14.61 -2.41
C GLU A 31 -9.50 14.24 -3.89
N ALA A 32 -10.26 13.19 -4.24
CA ALA A 32 -10.49 12.84 -5.62
C ALA A 32 -11.28 13.94 -6.35
N THR A 33 -12.30 14.50 -5.69
CA THR A 33 -13.09 15.62 -6.23
C THR A 33 -12.23 16.87 -6.39
N ALA A 34 -11.46 17.23 -5.36
CA ALA A 34 -10.53 18.36 -5.42
C ALA A 34 -9.47 18.18 -6.53
N ARG A 35 -9.02 16.94 -6.75
CA ARG A 35 -8.08 16.62 -7.82
C ARG A 35 -8.71 16.88 -9.19
N CYS A 36 -9.92 16.41 -9.45
CA CYS A 36 -10.63 16.66 -10.71
C CYS A 36 -10.75 18.17 -10.99
N ASN A 37 -11.15 18.95 -9.98
CA ASN A 37 -11.20 20.41 -10.10
C ASN A 37 -9.83 21.03 -10.41
N SER A 38 -8.76 20.56 -9.74
CA SER A 38 -7.40 21.10 -9.92
C SER A 38 -6.81 20.85 -11.32
N VAL A 39 -7.29 19.83 -12.03
CA VAL A 39 -6.86 19.52 -13.39
C VAL A 39 -7.83 20.02 -14.46
N GLY A 40 -8.82 20.85 -14.07
CA GLY A 40 -9.78 21.47 -14.98
C GLY A 40 -10.82 20.51 -15.55
N LEU A 41 -11.06 19.36 -14.91
CA LEU A 41 -12.14 18.46 -15.31
C LEU A 41 -13.49 19.02 -14.88
N ASP A 42 -14.54 18.61 -15.59
CA ASP A 42 -15.93 18.99 -15.28
C ASP A 42 -16.29 18.64 -13.83
N ARG A 43 -17.20 19.41 -13.23
CA ARG A 43 -17.80 19.12 -11.92
C ARG A 43 -18.46 17.74 -11.89
N ASP A 44 -18.92 17.25 -13.04
CA ASP A 44 -19.53 15.93 -13.20
C ASP A 44 -18.54 14.82 -13.58
N CYS A 45 -17.22 15.08 -13.49
CA CYS A 45 -16.17 14.11 -13.75
C CYS A 45 -16.41 12.80 -12.99
N LYS A 46 -16.52 11.68 -13.72
CA LYS A 46 -16.74 10.36 -13.12
C LYS A 46 -15.46 9.81 -12.50
N ILE A 47 -15.52 9.49 -11.22
CA ILE A 47 -14.41 8.96 -10.44
C ILE A 47 -14.71 7.49 -10.12
N LEU A 48 -13.80 6.59 -10.47
CA LEU A 48 -13.93 5.17 -10.20
C LEU A 48 -12.90 4.72 -9.16
N LEU A 49 -13.35 4.13 -8.06
CA LEU A 49 -12.50 3.43 -7.10
C LEU A 49 -12.63 1.92 -7.27
N ILE A 50 -11.51 1.26 -7.55
CA ILE A 50 -11.43 -0.21 -7.58
C ILE A 50 -11.00 -0.70 -6.19
N LEU A 51 -11.81 -1.58 -5.59
CA LEU A 51 -11.59 -2.14 -4.26
C LEU A 51 -11.34 -3.64 -4.32
N ASP A 52 -10.61 -4.16 -3.35
CA ASP A 52 -10.56 -5.59 -3.09
C ASP A 52 -11.89 -6.08 -2.50
N ASN A 53 -12.10 -7.40 -2.53
CA ASN A 53 -13.29 -8.03 -1.93
C ASN A 53 -13.11 -8.23 -0.42
N CYS A 54 -12.75 -7.19 0.32
CA CYS A 54 -12.58 -7.24 1.77
C CYS A 54 -13.89 -6.88 2.48
N PRO A 55 -14.36 -7.66 3.49
CA PRO A 55 -15.58 -7.37 4.24
C PRO A 55 -15.58 -5.98 4.90
N ALA A 56 -14.40 -5.47 5.24
CA ALA A 56 -14.25 -4.12 5.79
C ALA A 56 -14.69 -3.02 4.82
N HIS A 57 -14.91 -3.29 3.53
CA HIS A 57 -15.38 -2.29 2.60
C HIS A 57 -16.89 -2.21 2.48
N ALA A 58 -17.68 -3.05 3.16
CA ALA A 58 -19.12 -3.24 2.91
C ALA A 58 -19.89 -1.94 2.60
N ASN A 59 -19.70 -0.88 3.39
CA ASN A 59 -20.43 0.38 3.28
C ASN A 59 -19.89 1.38 2.22
N VAL A 60 -18.77 1.08 1.56
CA VAL A 60 -18.14 1.92 0.53
C VAL A 60 -18.85 1.80 -0.83
N GLU A 61 -19.85 0.92 -0.95
CA GLU A 61 -20.65 0.74 -2.19
C GLU A 61 -21.68 1.83 -2.45
N LEU A 62 -21.85 2.80 -1.55
CA LEU A 62 -22.81 3.89 -1.77
C LEU A 62 -22.27 4.85 -2.83
N VAL A 63 -22.89 4.83 -4.01
CA VAL A 63 -22.68 5.82 -5.07
C VAL A 63 -23.02 7.19 -4.51
N LYS A 64 -22.01 8.04 -4.33
CA LYS A 64 -22.21 9.45 -4.03
C LYS A 64 -21.95 10.24 -5.31
N SER A 65 -23.03 10.67 -5.96
CA SER A 65 -22.97 11.52 -7.16
C SER A 65 -22.13 10.92 -8.30
N ASN A 66 -20.99 11.53 -8.62
CA ASN A 66 -20.05 11.21 -9.68
C ASN A 66 -18.97 10.19 -9.26
N VAL A 67 -19.02 9.67 -8.03
CA VAL A 67 -18.07 8.67 -7.52
C VAL A 67 -18.70 7.28 -7.51
N CYS A 68 -18.08 6.33 -8.21
CA CYS A 68 -18.47 4.94 -8.30
C CYS A 68 -17.38 4.04 -7.70
N THR A 69 -17.79 2.92 -7.11
CA THR A 69 -16.90 1.90 -6.58
C THR A 69 -17.16 0.57 -7.28
N VAL A 70 -16.09 -0.15 -7.60
CA VAL A 70 -16.16 -1.49 -8.22
C VAL A 70 -15.31 -2.45 -7.39
N ARG A 71 -15.90 -3.59 -7.00
CA ARG A 71 -15.20 -4.66 -6.31
C ARG A 71 -14.59 -5.63 -7.30
N LEU A 72 -13.34 -6.02 -7.04
CA LEU A 72 -12.75 -7.17 -7.72
C LEU A 72 -13.42 -8.46 -7.26
N ARG A 73 -13.48 -9.45 -8.16
CA ARG A 73 -13.97 -10.78 -7.80
C ARG A 73 -13.11 -11.40 -6.69
N PRO A 74 -13.71 -12.16 -5.76
CA PRO A 74 -12.94 -13.00 -4.84
C PRO A 74 -12.02 -13.90 -5.67
N SER A 75 -10.73 -13.95 -5.32
CA SER A 75 -9.58 -14.59 -6.03
C SER A 75 -8.84 -13.74 -7.09
N CYS A 76 -9.38 -12.61 -7.54
CA CYS A 76 -8.70 -11.75 -8.52
C CYS A 76 -7.92 -10.59 -7.87
N THR A 77 -7.78 -10.58 -6.54
CA THR A 77 -7.09 -9.52 -5.81
C THR A 77 -5.60 -9.50 -6.13
N SER A 78 -4.88 -10.61 -5.94
CA SER A 78 -3.43 -10.60 -6.19
C SER A 78 -2.99 -10.30 -7.63
N PRO A 79 -3.68 -10.75 -8.71
CA PRO A 79 -3.23 -10.49 -10.08
C PRO A 79 -3.61 -9.09 -10.60
N ILE A 80 -4.67 -8.48 -10.06
CA ILE A 80 -5.24 -7.25 -10.62
C ILE A 80 -4.94 -6.03 -9.74
N GLN A 81 -4.80 -6.21 -8.42
CA GLN A 81 -4.60 -5.09 -7.49
C GLN A 81 -3.26 -4.38 -7.75
N PRO A 82 -3.28 -3.10 -8.16
CA PRO A 82 -2.05 -2.32 -8.32
C PRO A 82 -1.20 -2.24 -7.04
N PRO A 83 -1.77 -2.18 -5.81
CA PRO A 83 -0.97 -2.25 -4.59
C PRO A 83 -0.18 -3.55 -4.46
N ASP A 84 -0.81 -4.70 -4.72
CA ASP A 84 -0.18 -6.01 -4.55
C ASP A 84 0.88 -6.27 -5.63
N ASN A 85 0.56 -5.98 -6.88
CA ASN A 85 1.43 -6.25 -8.01
C ASN A 85 2.47 -5.17 -8.31
N GLY A 86 2.23 -3.94 -7.90
CA GLY A 86 3.17 -2.84 -8.04
C GLY A 86 4.00 -2.66 -6.78
N ILE A 87 3.38 -2.07 -5.75
CA ILE A 87 4.07 -1.57 -4.56
C ILE A 87 4.59 -2.73 -3.72
N LEU A 88 3.72 -3.67 -3.36
CA LEU A 88 4.06 -4.80 -2.48
C LEU A 88 5.04 -5.75 -3.17
N ARG A 89 4.83 -6.08 -4.45
CA ARG A 89 5.79 -6.86 -5.23
C ARG A 89 7.17 -6.20 -5.23
N SER A 90 7.25 -4.90 -5.56
CA SER A 90 8.52 -4.17 -5.57
C SER A 90 9.20 -4.16 -4.20
N LEU A 91 8.42 -4.00 -3.13
CA LEU A 91 8.90 -4.07 -1.75
C LEU A 91 9.45 -5.45 -1.42
N LYS A 92 8.70 -6.52 -1.74
CA LYS A 92 9.11 -7.92 -1.53
C LYS A 92 10.37 -8.26 -2.31
N CYS A 93 10.45 -7.90 -3.59
CA CYS A 93 11.64 -8.16 -4.41
C CYS A 93 12.88 -7.46 -3.82
N LYS A 94 12.78 -6.17 -3.46
CA LYS A 94 13.88 -5.44 -2.83
C LYS A 94 14.23 -6.01 -1.45
N TYR A 95 13.23 -6.45 -0.68
CA TYR A 95 13.45 -7.14 0.59
C TYR A 95 14.30 -8.38 0.38
N CYS A 96 13.86 -9.27 -0.51
CA CYS A 96 14.55 -10.52 -0.79
C CYS A 96 15.97 -10.28 -1.29
N ALA A 97 16.18 -9.32 -2.21
CA ALA A 97 17.50 -8.97 -2.71
C ALA A 97 18.44 -8.51 -1.59
N ILE A 98 18.00 -7.57 -0.75
CA ILE A 98 18.80 -7.06 0.37
C ILE A 98 19.08 -8.18 1.38
N PHE A 99 18.07 -8.98 1.72
CA PHE A 99 18.21 -10.10 2.65
C PHE A 99 19.25 -11.11 2.15
N MET A 100 19.14 -11.56 0.89
CA MET A 100 20.07 -12.52 0.31
C MET A 100 21.50 -11.99 0.25
N MET A 101 21.71 -10.75 -0.21
CA MET A 101 23.04 -10.14 -0.21
C MET A 101 23.67 -10.08 1.18
N ARG A 102 22.87 -9.79 2.22
CA ARG A 102 23.36 -9.72 3.59
C ARG A 102 23.64 -11.09 4.19
N LEU A 103 22.79 -12.06 3.89
CA LEU A 103 23.00 -13.45 4.30
C LEU A 103 24.29 -14.00 3.71
N LEU A 104 24.52 -13.80 2.40
CA LEU A 104 25.75 -14.19 1.72
C LEU A 104 26.98 -13.49 2.29
N SER A 105 26.89 -12.17 2.53
CA SER A 105 27.99 -11.40 3.11
C SER A 105 28.35 -11.90 4.52
N ALA A 106 27.35 -12.23 5.35
CA ALA A 106 27.56 -12.80 6.68
C ALA A 106 28.17 -14.20 6.61
N SER A 107 27.68 -15.05 5.70
CA SER A 107 28.22 -16.38 5.47
C SER A 107 29.69 -16.32 5.04
N ASN A 108 30.04 -15.41 4.12
CA ASN A 108 31.41 -15.24 3.64
C ASN A 108 32.35 -14.70 4.72
N SER A 109 31.83 -13.95 5.71
CA SER A 109 32.60 -13.53 6.87
C SER A 109 32.70 -14.62 7.97
N GLY A 110 32.27 -15.85 7.68
CA GLY A 110 32.27 -16.97 8.64
C GLY A 110 31.19 -16.87 9.72
N ARG A 111 30.23 -15.95 9.59
CA ARG A 111 29.17 -15.76 10.58
C ARG A 111 28.06 -16.80 10.37
N PRO A 112 27.66 -17.55 11.41
CA PRO A 112 26.55 -18.50 11.31
C PRO A 112 25.23 -17.81 10.91
N VAL A 113 24.45 -18.51 10.08
CA VAL A 113 23.14 -18.02 9.61
C VAL A 113 22.21 -17.69 10.78
N GLN A 114 22.20 -18.52 11.82
CA GLN A 114 21.35 -18.36 12.99
C GLN A 114 21.62 -17.03 13.72
N GLU A 115 22.89 -16.63 13.82
CA GLU A 115 23.24 -15.35 14.42
C GLU A 115 22.85 -14.17 13.53
N PHE A 116 23.03 -14.30 12.21
CA PHE A 116 22.59 -13.29 11.27
C PHE A 116 21.07 -13.06 11.40
N LEU A 117 20.28 -14.13 11.41
CA LEU A 117 18.82 -14.07 11.52
C LEU A 117 18.35 -13.36 12.79
N LYS A 118 19.03 -13.56 13.93
CA LYS A 118 18.75 -12.83 15.18
C LYS A 118 18.94 -11.31 15.05
N THR A 119 19.82 -10.87 14.15
CA THR A 119 20.14 -9.44 13.96
C THR A 119 19.38 -8.78 12.81
N PHE A 120 18.76 -9.57 11.92
CA PHE A 120 18.04 -9.03 10.77
C PHE A 120 16.57 -8.82 11.11
N ASN A 121 16.13 -7.56 11.11
CA ASN A 121 14.75 -7.18 11.39
C ASN A 121 14.22 -6.14 10.38
N LEU A 122 12.91 -5.90 10.43
CA LEU A 122 12.20 -4.95 9.57
C LEU A 122 12.79 -3.53 9.64
N ARG A 123 13.22 -3.06 10.81
CA ARG A 123 13.81 -1.73 10.98
C ARG A 123 15.11 -1.59 10.19
N SER A 124 16.05 -2.51 10.39
CA SER A 124 17.34 -2.53 9.67
C SER A 124 17.14 -2.59 8.16
N MET A 125 16.12 -3.31 7.74
CA MET A 125 15.76 -3.48 6.34
C MET A 125 15.17 -2.20 5.72
N VAL A 126 14.22 -1.54 6.39
CA VAL A 126 13.62 -0.28 5.93
C VAL A 126 14.67 0.82 5.82
N LEU A 127 15.53 0.97 6.84
CA LEU A 127 16.64 1.93 6.81
C LEU A 127 17.55 1.70 5.59
N ARG A 128 17.80 0.44 5.22
CA ARG A 128 18.64 0.12 4.07
C ARG A 128 17.96 0.39 2.74
N MET A 129 16.66 0.10 2.62
CA MET A 129 15.89 0.49 1.43
C MET A 129 15.93 1.99 1.20
N LEU A 130 15.79 2.78 2.26
CA LEU A 130 15.82 4.25 2.19
C LEU A 130 17.22 4.77 1.85
N GLY A 131 18.27 4.25 2.48
CA GLY A 131 19.66 4.64 2.17
C GLY A 131 20.11 4.30 0.74
N ASN A 132 19.53 3.27 0.12
CA ASN A 132 19.79 2.91 -1.28
C ASN A 132 19.04 3.79 -2.28
N LEU A 133 17.97 4.50 -1.88
CA LEU A 133 17.26 5.46 -2.73
C LEU A 133 18.01 6.79 -2.88
N SER A 134 18.96 7.08 -1.98
CA SER A 134 19.82 8.27 -2.01
C SER A 134 21.04 8.13 -2.94
N ARG A 135 21.27 6.95 -3.54
CA ARG A 135 22.35 6.77 -4.52
C ARG A 135 21.77 6.88 -5.93
N PRO A 136 22.28 7.79 -6.79
CA PRO A 136 21.83 7.87 -8.16
C PRO A 136 22.10 6.53 -8.85
N ARG A 137 21.11 6.03 -9.59
CA ARG A 137 21.34 4.89 -10.48
C ARG A 137 22.16 5.42 -11.66
N LEU A 138 23.34 4.85 -11.84
CA LEU A 138 24.14 5.02 -13.06
C LEU A 138 23.34 4.57 -14.29
#